data_AF-A0A959HUJ3-F1
#
_entry.id   AF-A0A959HUJ3-F1
#
_cell.length_a   1.000
_cell.length_b   1.000
_cell.length_c   1.000
_cell.angle_alpha   90.00
_cell.angle_beta   90.00
_cell.angle_gamma   90.00
#
_symmetry.space_group_name_H-M   'P 1'
#
loop_
_entity.id
_entity.type
_entity.pdbx_description
1 polymer ?
#
loop_
_entity_poly.entity_id
_entity_poly.type
_entity_poly.pdbx_seq_one_letter_code
_entity_poly.pdbx_strand_id
1 'polypeptide(L)'
;MPLFLKIKQEIKRSLGLNHGEKIKSLTNDSLEFAIVSFWYYKIENDILEDFMNLSQYAKTYGVNIYIFINLQKVNPDICTTLCKHSILLPYDRQLEHELMVNSWPSYILLRKRDNKILYNGSLDNCFKILAKR
;
A
#
# COMPACT_ATOMS: atom_id res chain seq x y z
N MET A 1 -6.31 7.05 -17.87
CA MET A 1 -4.95 7.06 -17.26
C MET A 1 -4.76 5.77 -16.48
N PRO A 2 -3.62 5.06 -16.60
CA PRO A 2 -3.39 3.80 -15.89
C PRO A 2 -3.46 3.97 -14.37
N LEU A 3 -4.03 2.98 -13.69
CA LEU A 3 -4.27 2.95 -12.25
C LEU A 3 -3.00 3.19 -11.41
N PHE A 4 -1.85 2.63 -11.81
CA PHE A 4 -0.57 2.91 -11.15
C PHE A 4 -0.09 4.35 -11.36
N LEU A 5 -0.38 4.97 -12.51
CA LEU A 5 -0.08 6.39 -12.74
C LEU A 5 -0.94 7.27 -11.84
N LYS A 6 -2.21 6.91 -11.60
CA LYS A 6 -3.06 7.56 -10.59
C LYS A 6 -2.51 7.37 -9.18
N ILE A 7 -2.18 6.14 -8.78
CA ILE A 7 -1.58 5.84 -7.46
C ILE A 7 -0.26 6.61 -7.27
N LYS A 8 0.61 6.61 -8.28
CA LYS A 8 1.88 7.36 -8.29
C LYS A 8 1.65 8.87 -8.22
N GLN A 9 0.61 9.39 -8.89
CA GLN A 9 0.23 10.80 -8.80
C GLN A 9 -0.35 11.14 -7.43
N GLU A 10 -1.18 10.27 -6.85
CA GLU A 10 -1.78 10.50 -5.53
C GLU A 10 -0.73 10.41 -4.43
N ILE A 11 0.25 9.50 -4.56
CA ILE A 11 1.47 9.47 -3.72
C ILE A 11 2.25 10.78 -3.87
N LYS A 12 2.51 11.23 -5.11
CA LYS A 12 3.22 12.50 -5.35
C LYS A 12 2.49 13.69 -4.73
N ARG A 13 1.19 13.78 -4.95
CA ARG A 13 0.31 14.82 -4.45
C ARG A 13 0.26 14.83 -2.93
N SER A 14 0.07 13.67 -2.30
CA SER A 14 0.02 13.51 -0.84
C SER A 14 1.35 13.86 -0.17
N LEU A 15 2.46 13.66 -0.87
CA LEU A 15 3.81 14.03 -0.41
C LEU A 15 4.21 15.47 -0.77
N GLY A 16 3.32 16.25 -1.40
CA GLY A 16 3.60 17.63 -1.82
C GLY A 16 4.65 17.76 -2.94
N LEU A 17 4.93 16.68 -3.68
CA LEU A 17 5.94 16.65 -4.74
C LEU A 17 5.34 17.11 -6.07
N ASN A 18 5.88 18.18 -6.63
CA ASN A 18 5.40 18.78 -7.87
C ASN A 18 5.69 17.90 -9.11
N HIS A 19 4.97 18.16 -10.21
CA HIS A 19 5.22 17.57 -11.53
C HIS A 19 6.63 17.93 -12.04
N GLY A 20 7.64 17.16 -11.64
CA GLY A 20 9.03 17.36 -12.06
C GLY A 20 10.05 16.80 -11.08
N GLU A 21 9.69 16.68 -9.79
CA GLU A 21 10.56 16.05 -8.81
C GLU A 21 10.58 14.54 -9.05
N LYS A 22 11.76 14.04 -9.47
CA LYS A 22 12.00 12.60 -9.55
C LYS A 22 11.98 12.07 -8.13
N ILE A 23 10.92 11.32 -7.81
CA ILE A 23 10.87 10.44 -6.64
C ILE A 23 11.95 9.35 -6.80
N LYS A 24 13.23 9.68 -6.59
CA LYS A 24 14.32 8.71 -6.70
C LYS A 24 14.33 7.71 -5.54
N SER A 25 13.74 8.03 -4.38
CA SER A 25 13.82 7.19 -3.18
C SER A 25 12.57 6.34 -2.90
N LEU A 26 11.40 6.73 -3.38
CA LEU A 26 10.10 6.13 -3.01
C LEU A 26 9.51 5.25 -4.13
N THR A 27 10.03 5.38 -5.35
CA THR A 27 9.87 4.42 -6.43
C THR A 27 11.25 3.95 -6.79
N ASN A 28 11.79 3.01 -6.01
CA ASN A 28 12.90 2.22 -6.53
C ASN A 28 12.34 1.53 -7.78
N ASP A 29 12.70 2.06 -8.95
CA ASP A 29 12.17 1.65 -10.27
C ASP A 29 12.63 0.21 -10.61
N SER A 30 13.53 -0.37 -9.79
CA SER A 30 13.90 -1.78 -9.82
C SER A 30 12.85 -2.73 -9.21
N LEU A 31 11.88 -2.20 -8.45
CA LEU A 31 10.92 -3.05 -7.74
C LEU A 31 9.81 -3.52 -8.68
N GLU A 32 9.72 -4.83 -8.89
CA GLU A 32 8.71 -5.45 -9.75
C GLU A 32 7.29 -5.25 -9.19
N PHE A 33 7.14 -5.12 -7.87
CA PHE A 33 5.85 -5.10 -7.18
C PHE A 33 5.66 -3.92 -6.22
N ALA A 34 4.39 -3.64 -5.94
CA ALA A 34 3.94 -2.77 -4.85
C ALA A 34 2.70 -3.38 -4.20
N ILE A 35 2.58 -3.20 -2.88
CA ILE A 35 1.37 -3.53 -2.14
C ILE A 35 0.61 -2.24 -1.90
N VAL A 36 -0.65 -2.23 -2.29
CA VAL A 36 -1.60 -1.15 -1.98
C VAL A 36 -2.64 -1.72 -1.04
N SER A 37 -2.91 -1.01 0.05
CA SER A 37 -3.78 -1.51 1.11
C SER A 37 -4.76 -0.45 1.58
N PHE A 38 -6.02 -0.84 1.81
CA PHE A 38 -7.09 0.06 2.29
C PHE A 38 -7.56 -0.39 3.67
N TRP A 39 -7.56 0.55 4.63
CA TRP A 39 -7.84 0.26 6.03
C TRP A 39 -8.99 1.14 6.51
N TYR A 40 -10.01 0.53 7.11
CA TYR A 40 -11.16 1.25 7.67
C TYR A 40 -11.05 1.34 9.19
N TYR A 41 -10.75 2.54 9.68
CA TYR A 41 -10.90 3.12 11.03
C TYR A 41 -10.59 2.33 12.32
N LYS A 42 -10.95 1.06 12.45
CA LYS A 42 -10.68 0.27 13.65
C LYS A 42 -9.57 -0.72 13.33
N ILE A 43 -8.34 -0.32 13.63
CA ILE A 43 -7.19 -1.21 13.57
C ILE A 43 -7.15 -1.99 14.87
N GLU A 44 -7.50 -3.27 14.79
CA GLU A 44 -7.35 -4.20 15.89
C GLU A 44 -5.90 -4.70 15.96
N ASN A 45 -5.45 -5.14 17.14
CA ASN A 45 -4.03 -5.45 17.38
C ASN A 45 -3.54 -6.66 16.55
N ASP A 46 -4.41 -7.61 16.30
CA ASP A 46 -4.19 -8.76 15.42
C ASP A 46 -3.91 -8.30 13.97
N ILE A 47 -4.70 -7.37 13.44
CA ILE A 47 -4.48 -6.77 12.11
C ILE A 47 -3.11 -6.08 12.03
N LEU A 48 -2.69 -5.42 13.11
CA LEU A 48 -1.38 -4.77 13.17
C LEU A 48 -0.24 -5.79 13.16
N GLU A 49 -0.33 -6.86 13.94
CA GLU A 49 0.68 -7.93 13.98
C GLU A 49 0.84 -8.61 12.61
N ASP A 50 -0.28 -8.92 11.98
CA ASP A 50 -0.36 -9.45 10.63
C ASP A 50 0.31 -8.53 9.60
N PHE A 51 0.06 -7.23 9.68
CA PHE A 51 0.75 -6.24 8.86
C PHE A 51 2.26 -6.17 9.15
N MET A 52 2.68 -6.27 10.41
CA MET A 52 4.10 -6.25 10.76
C MET A 52 4.83 -7.43 10.12
N ASN A 53 4.23 -8.62 10.14
CA ASN A 53 4.74 -9.78 9.41
C ASN A 53 4.86 -9.47 7.91
N LEU A 54 3.82 -8.91 7.29
CA LEU A 54 3.84 -8.56 5.86
C LEU A 54 4.97 -7.59 5.53
N SER A 55 5.17 -6.59 6.38
CA SER A 55 6.17 -5.57 6.16
C SER A 55 7.60 -6.11 6.18
N GLN A 56 7.88 -7.12 7.02
CA GLN A 56 9.17 -7.78 7.07
C GLN A 56 9.43 -8.55 5.78
N TYR A 57 8.43 -9.31 5.32
CA TYR A 57 8.51 -10.01 4.03
C TYR A 57 8.66 -9.03 2.87
N ALA A 58 7.83 -8.01 2.79
CA ALA A 58 7.90 -6.99 1.75
C ALA A 58 9.29 -6.34 1.70
N LYS A 59 9.89 -6.02 2.86
CA LYS A 59 11.25 -5.48 2.95
C LYS A 59 12.30 -6.42 2.37
N THR A 60 12.22 -7.74 2.65
CA THR A 60 13.14 -8.75 2.09
C THR A 60 13.14 -8.75 0.56
N TYR A 61 11.98 -8.55 -0.05
CA TYR A 61 11.82 -8.51 -1.51
C TYR A 61 11.83 -7.09 -2.09
N GLY A 62 12.18 -6.09 -1.27
CA GLY A 62 12.18 -4.67 -1.63
C GLY A 62 10.80 -4.09 -1.95
N VAL A 63 9.70 -4.78 -1.70
CA VAL A 63 8.35 -4.33 -2.05
C VAL A 63 7.91 -3.17 -1.16
N ASN A 64 7.46 -2.08 -1.77
CA ASN A 64 6.86 -0.96 -1.03
C ASN A 64 5.41 -1.25 -0.66
N ILE A 65 5.00 -0.83 0.54
CA ILE A 65 3.62 -0.89 1.01
C ILE A 65 3.05 0.52 1.12
N TYR A 66 1.93 0.76 0.46
CA TYR A 66 1.15 1.99 0.51
C TYR A 66 -0.18 1.72 1.21
N ILE A 67 -0.46 2.46 2.29
CA ILE A 67 -1.68 2.29 3.07
C ILE A 67 -2.55 3.53 2.93
N PHE A 68 -3.72 3.36 2.34
CA PHE A 68 -4.78 4.36 2.30
C PHE A 68 -5.61 4.26 3.57
N ILE A 69 -5.54 5.29 4.41
CA ILE A 69 -6.19 5.32 5.72
C ILE A 69 -6.58 6.74 6.10
N ASN A 70 -7.68 6.90 6.85
CA ASN A 70 -7.99 8.20 7.43
C ASN A 70 -7.24 8.37 8.75
N LEU A 71 -6.14 9.12 8.68
CA LEU A 71 -5.23 9.43 9.78
C LEU A 71 -5.91 10.11 10.98
N GLN A 72 -7.00 10.84 10.79
CA GLN A 72 -7.69 11.56 11.89
C GLN A 72 -8.32 10.62 12.92
N LYS A 73 -8.52 9.35 12.57
CA LYS A 73 -9.20 8.37 13.40
C LYS A 73 -8.30 7.19 13.78
N VAL A 74 -7.01 7.28 13.47
CA VAL A 74 -6.02 6.25 13.82
C VAL A 74 -5.33 6.66 15.12
N ASN A 75 -5.15 5.70 16.03
CA ASN A 75 -4.36 5.92 17.23
C ASN A 75 -2.91 6.34 16.85
N PRO A 76 -2.35 7.42 17.44
CA PRO A 76 -0.98 7.87 17.17
C PRO A 76 0.11 6.79 17.27
N ASP A 77 0.00 5.85 18.20
CA ASP A 77 0.97 4.75 18.38
C ASP A 77 0.95 3.77 17.21
N ILE A 78 -0.26 3.48 16.72
CA ILE A 78 -0.47 2.65 15.53
C ILE A 78 0.06 3.37 14.30
N CYS A 79 -0.25 4.67 14.17
CA CYS A 79 0.26 5.51 13.07
C CYS A 79 1.80 5.49 13.02
N THR A 80 2.45 5.67 14.18
CA THR A 80 3.91 5.63 14.30
C THR A 80 4.48 4.28 13.88
N THR A 81 3.83 3.20 14.26
CA THR A 81 4.22 1.84 13.86
C THR A 81 4.07 1.65 12.36
N LEU A 82 2.92 1.98 11.78
CA LEU A 82 2.68 1.83 10.34
C LEU A 82 3.68 2.65 9.51
N CYS A 83 4.00 3.88 9.93
CA CYS A 83 4.96 4.76 9.25
C CYS A 83 6.39 4.21 9.18
N LYS A 84 6.78 3.31 10.08
CA LYS A 84 8.12 2.66 10.02
C LYS A 84 8.21 1.61 8.91
N HIS A 85 7.06 1.12 8.43
CA HIS A 85 6.94 -0.08 7.62
C HIS A 85 6.20 0.15 6.29
N SER A 86 5.58 1.31 6.14
CA SER A 86 4.75 1.67 4.98
C SER A 86 4.71 3.17 4.77
N ILE A 87 4.15 3.57 3.64
CA ILE A 87 3.84 4.95 3.34
C ILE A 87 2.34 5.13 3.54
N LEU A 88 1.98 5.95 4.52
CA LEU A 88 0.59 6.29 4.79
C LEU A 88 0.12 7.36 3.81
N LEU A 89 -1.07 7.16 3.26
CA LEU A 89 -1.73 8.05 2.31
C LEU A 89 -3.13 8.38 2.82
N PRO A 90 -3.63 9.59 2.55
CA PRO A 90 -5.02 9.93 2.82
C PRO A 90 -5.96 8.94 2.16
N TYR A 91 -7.02 8.56 2.86
CA TYR A 91 -8.03 7.65 2.32
C TYR A 91 -8.66 8.22 1.03
N ASP A 92 -8.64 7.44 -0.05
CA ASP A 92 -9.24 7.80 -1.34
C ASP A 92 -10.36 6.82 -1.69
N ARG A 93 -11.61 7.30 -1.53
CA ARG A 93 -12.83 6.53 -1.82
C ARG A 93 -13.03 6.23 -3.30
N GLN A 94 -12.54 7.10 -4.18
CA GLN A 94 -12.64 6.87 -5.62
C GLN A 94 -11.70 5.73 -6.02
N LEU A 95 -10.46 5.77 -5.55
CA LEU A 95 -9.48 4.74 -5.83
C LEU A 95 -9.89 3.37 -5.24
N GLU A 96 -10.45 3.35 -4.03
CA GLU A 96 -11.04 2.16 -3.42
C GLU A 96 -12.08 1.50 -4.33
N HIS A 97 -13.01 2.30 -4.86
CA HIS A 97 -14.06 1.82 -5.76
C HIS A 97 -13.50 1.36 -7.11
N GLU A 98 -12.55 2.09 -7.69
CA GLU A 98 -11.86 1.69 -8.92
C GLU A 98 -11.11 0.36 -8.76
N LEU A 99 -10.63 0.07 -7.54
CA LEU A 99 -9.94 -1.17 -7.19
C LEU A 99 -10.88 -2.30 -6.74
N MET A 100 -12.19 -2.06 -6.71
CA MET A 100 -13.19 -3.04 -6.27
C MET A 100 -12.86 -3.63 -4.88
N VAL A 101 -12.41 -2.79 -3.95
CA VAL A 101 -12.15 -3.21 -2.57
C VAL A 101 -13.48 -3.54 -1.89
N ASN A 102 -13.58 -4.74 -1.33
CA ASN A 102 -14.81 -5.24 -0.68
C ASN A 102 -14.58 -5.80 0.74
N SER A 103 -13.35 -5.72 1.25
CA SER A 103 -12.98 -6.12 2.61
C SER A 103 -11.93 -5.16 3.17
N TRP A 104 -11.89 -4.99 4.48
CA TRP A 104 -10.88 -4.18 5.15
C TRP A 104 -10.25 -4.96 6.32
N PRO A 105 -8.92 -4.93 6.48
CA PRO A 105 -7.95 -4.37 5.52
C PRO A 105 -7.93 -5.16 4.20
N SER A 106 -7.80 -4.48 3.07
CA SER A 106 -7.52 -5.13 1.78
C SER A 106 -6.05 -5.04 1.44
N TYR A 107 -5.53 -6.05 0.74
CA TYR A 107 -4.17 -6.04 0.20
C TYR A 107 -4.21 -6.34 -1.28
N ILE A 108 -3.68 -5.41 -2.06
CA ILE A 108 -3.66 -5.45 -3.51
C ILE A 108 -2.21 -5.50 -3.96
N LEU A 109 -1.84 -6.60 -4.61
CA LEU A 109 -0.51 -6.74 -5.19
C LEU A 109 -0.53 -6.23 -6.63
N LEU A 110 0.24 -5.18 -6.88
CA LEU A 110 0.40 -4.57 -8.19
C LEU A 110 1.75 -4.95 -8.77
N ARG A 111 1.78 -5.35 -10.04
CA ARG A 111 3.02 -5.47 -10.81
C ARG A 111 3.27 -4.17 -11.56
N LYS A 112 4.43 -3.54 -11.32
CA LYS A 112 4.74 -2.21 -11.87
C LYS A 112 4.96 -2.22 -13.38
N ARG A 113 5.56 -3.29 -13.93
CA ARG A 113 5.97 -3.34 -15.35
C ARG A 113 4.80 -3.18 -16.33
N ASP A 114 3.64 -3.75 -15.99
CA ASP A 114 2.47 -3.80 -16.87
C ASP A 114 1.19 -3.31 -16.18
N ASN A 115 1.31 -2.69 -15.01
CA ASN A 115 0.22 -2.12 -14.23
C ASN A 115 -0.92 -3.11 -13.96
N LYS A 116 -0.61 -4.41 -13.87
CA LYS A 116 -1.61 -5.45 -13.59
C LYS A 116 -1.80 -5.61 -12.09
N ILE A 117 -3.06 -5.66 -11.69
CA ILE A 117 -3.46 -6.22 -10.40
C ILE A 117 -3.22 -7.73 -10.51
N LEU A 118 -2.26 -8.23 -9.76
CA LEU A 118 -2.01 -9.67 -9.67
C LEU A 118 -2.90 -10.31 -8.63
N TYR A 119 -3.33 -9.52 -7.64
CA TYR A 119 -4.09 -9.99 -6.52
C TYR A 119 -4.87 -8.85 -5.86
N ASN A 120 -6.08 -9.14 -5.40
CA ASN A 120 -6.89 -8.29 -4.55
C ASN A 120 -7.65 -9.19 -3.56
N GLY A 121 -7.42 -9.00 -2.26
CA GLY A 121 -8.17 -9.68 -1.21
C GLY A 121 -7.44 -9.68 0.13
N SER A 122 -7.63 -10.75 0.92
CA SER A 122 -7.00 -10.94 2.23
C SER A 122 -5.48 -11.04 2.20
N LEU A 123 -4.89 -10.84 3.38
CA LEU A 123 -3.45 -10.88 3.62
C LEU A 123 -2.80 -12.23 3.29
N ASP A 124 -3.39 -13.34 3.74
CA ASP A 124 -2.86 -14.71 3.55
C ASP A 124 -2.56 -15.05 2.10
N ASN A 125 -3.42 -14.60 1.20
CA ASN A 125 -3.27 -14.84 -0.22
C ASN A 125 -2.24 -13.90 -0.85
N CYS A 126 -2.07 -12.68 -0.30
CA CYS A 126 -0.96 -11.80 -0.68
C CYS A 126 0.38 -12.47 -0.34
N PHE A 127 0.51 -13.07 0.86
CA PHE A 127 1.68 -13.86 1.25
C PHE A 127 1.93 -15.05 0.34
N LYS A 128 0.90 -15.86 0.03
CA LYS A 128 1.05 -17.03 -0.85
C LYS A 128 1.58 -16.68 -2.23
N ILE A 129 1.25 -15.49 -2.74
CA ILE A 129 1.72 -15.04 -4.06
C ILE A 129 3.15 -14.53 -3.98
N LEU A 130 3.50 -13.81 -2.91
CA LEU A 130 4.87 -13.34 -2.67
C LEU A 130 5.83 -14.51 -2.40
N ALA A 131 5.44 -15.50 -1.60
CA ALA A 131 6.27 -16.64 -1.20
C ALA A 131 6.47 -17.71 -2.28
N LYS A 132 5.65 -17.72 -3.34
CA LYS A 132 5.83 -18.60 -4.51
C LYS A 132 6.90 -18.08 -5.49
N ARG A 133 7.60 -17.00 -5.13
CA ARG A 133 8.63 -16.34 -5.94
C ARG A 133 9.86 -16.02 -5.10
#